data_AF-A0A6L6B6N6-F1
#
_entry.id   AF-A0A6L6B6N6-F1
#
_cell.length_a   1.000
_cell.length_b   1.000
_cell.length_c   1.000
_cell.angle_alpha   90.00
_cell.angle_beta   90.00
_cell.angle_gamma   90.00
#
_symmetry.space_group_name_H-M   'P 1'
#
loop_
_entity.id
_entity.type
_entity.pdbx_description
1 polymer ?
#
loop_
_entity_poly.entity_id
_entity_poly.type
_entity_poly.pdbx_seq_one_letter_code
_entity_poly.pdbx_strand_id
1 'polypeptide(L)' 'MAPKKKVTGFIKLQIQAGAATPAPPVGPALGQHGVNIMEFVKAYNAATESQKGQIIPVEITVYE' A
#
# COMPACT_ATOMS: atom_id res chain seq x y z
N MET A 1 27.53 2.88 -5.75
CA MET A 1 26.71 2.50 -4.57
C MET A 1 25.42 3.30 -4.67
N ALA A 2 24.27 2.66 -4.90
CA ALA A 2 23.01 3.39 -5.05
C ALA A 2 22.71 4.20 -3.77
N PRO A 3 22.24 5.45 -3.87
CA PRO A 3 22.00 6.29 -2.70
C PRO A 3 20.99 5.60 -1.77
N LYS A 4 21.32 5.52 -0.48
CA LYS A 4 20.41 5.05 0.56
C LYS A 4 19.23 6.02 0.59
N LYS A 5 18.13 5.69 -0.09
CA LYS A 5 16.89 6.44 0.01
C LYS A 5 16.48 6.49 1.48
N LYS A 6 16.29 7.70 2.02
CA LYS A 6 15.93 7.87 3.43
C LYS A 6 14.48 7.44 3.61
N VAL A 7 14.18 6.71 4.67
CA VAL A 7 12.77 6.38 4.98
C VAL A 7 12.08 7.65 5.45
N THR A 8 11.01 8.06 4.77
CA THR A 8 10.23 9.26 5.07
C THR A 8 8.99 8.95 5.90
N GLY A 9 8.52 7.70 5.90
CA GLY A 9 7.38 7.30 6.73
C GLY A 9 7.03 5.82 6.62
N PHE A 10 6.19 5.38 7.55
CA PHE A 10 5.60 4.05 7.57
C PHE A 10 4.08 4.18 7.61
N ILE A 11 3.38 3.44 6.75
CA ILE A 11 1.93 3.42 6.68
C ILE A 11 1.47 1.99 6.93
N LYS A 12 0.54 1.80 7.87
CA LYS A 12 -0.05 0.50 8.18
C LYS A 12 -1.52 0.53 7.86
N LEU A 13 -1.97 -0.36 6.98
CA LEU A 13 -3.36 -0.47 6.57
C LEU A 13 -3.84 -1.91 6.74
N GLN A 14 -5.13 -2.07 6.97
CA GLN A 14 -5.80 -3.37 6.95
C GLN A 14 -6.78 -3.36 5.79
N ILE A 15 -6.56 -4.24 4.80
CA ILE A 15 -7.32 -4.22 3.55
C ILE A 15 -7.80 -5.63 3.25
N GLN A 16 -8.98 -5.75 2.66
CA GLN A 16 -9.46 -7.03 2.17
C GLN A 16 -8.59 -7.53 1.01
N ALA A 17 -8.12 -8.76 1.11
CA ALA A 17 -7.31 -9.42 0.10
C ALA A 17 -8.02 -9.43 -1.27
N GLY A 18 -7.30 -9.03 -2.31
CA GLY A 18 -7.79 -8.96 -3.68
C GLY A 18 -8.87 -7.89 -3.94
N ALA A 19 -9.15 -7.02 -2.96
CA ALA A 19 -10.24 -6.04 -3.00
C ALA A 19 -9.82 -4.63 -2.52
N ALA A 20 -8.53 -4.28 -2.61
CA ALA A 20 -8.07 -2.91 -2.41
C ALA A 20 -8.69 -1.97 -3.45
N THR A 21 -9.06 -0.78 -3.01
CA THR A 21 -9.59 0.31 -3.84
C THR A 21 -8.93 1.64 -3.43
N PRO A 22 -8.90 2.66 -4.31
CA PRO A 22 -8.39 3.99 -3.97
C PRO A 22 -9.28 4.77 -2.98
N ALA A 23 -10.36 4.17 -2.48
CA ALA A 23 -11.25 4.78 -1.51
C ALA A 23 -10.55 5.00 -0.15
N PRO A 24 -11.10 5.87 0.74
CA PRO A 24 -10.67 5.93 2.13
C PRO A 24 -10.74 4.55 2.79
N PRO A 25 -9.72 4.12 3.56
CA PRO A 25 -8.57 4.89 4.06
C PRO A 25 -7.33 4.91 3.15
N VAL A 26 -7.29 4.11 2.08
CA VAL A 26 -6.09 3.89 1.25
C VAL A 26 -5.68 5.16 0.50
N GLY A 27 -6.64 5.82 -0.16
CA GLY A 27 -6.38 7.01 -0.97
C GLY A 27 -5.70 8.14 -0.17
N PRO A 28 -6.32 8.63 0.93
CA PRO A 28 -5.72 9.67 1.76
C PRO A 28 -4.38 9.25 2.40
N ALA A 29 -4.28 8.03 2.93
CA ALA A 29 -3.07 7.57 3.61
C ALA A 29 -1.87 7.49 2.66
N LEU A 30 -2.05 7.06 1.42
CA LEU A 30 -0.96 7.00 0.44
C LEU A 30 -0.67 8.35 -0.20
N GLY A 31 -1.72 9.12 -0.53
CA GLY A 31 -1.60 10.41 -1.18
C GLY A 31 -0.85 11.44 -0.33
N GLN A 32 -1.05 11.44 0.98
CA GLN A 32 -0.31 12.32 1.92
C GLN A 32 1.21 12.11 1.89
N HIS A 33 1.65 10.90 1.50
CA HIS A 33 3.07 10.55 1.41
C HIS A 33 3.58 10.50 -0.04
N GLY A 34 2.79 10.98 -1.00
CA GLY A 34 3.18 10.98 -2.42
C GLY A 34 3.30 9.60 -3.06
N VAL A 35 2.70 8.57 -2.45
CA VAL A 35 2.74 7.19 -2.97
C VAL A 35 1.70 7.01 -4.07
N ASN A 36 2.06 6.28 -5.11
CA ASN A 36 1.16 5.98 -6.22
C ASN A 36 0.04 5.00 -5.79
N ILE A 37 -1.17 5.52 -5.61
CA ILE A 37 -2.33 4.78 -5.12
C ILE A 37 -2.73 3.64 -6.07
N MET A 38 -2.79 3.91 -7.37
CA MET A 38 -3.28 2.94 -8.36
C MET A 38 -2.31 1.77 -8.53
N GLU A 39 -1.02 2.05 -8.45
CA GLU A 39 0.02 1.03 -8.47
C GLU A 39 -0.03 0.15 -7.23
N PHE A 40 -0.17 0.76 -6.06
CA PHE A 40 -0.37 0.02 -4.81
C PHE A 40 -1.61 -0.90 -4.89
N VAL A 41 -2.76 -0.37 -5.33
CA VAL A 41 -4.00 -1.14 -5.44
C VAL A 41 -3.83 -2.36 -6.35
N LYS A 42 -3.21 -2.18 -7.52
CA LYS A 42 -2.96 -3.29 -8.46
C LYS A 42 -2.00 -4.32 -7.87
N ALA A 43 -0.87 -3.87 -7.32
CA ALA A 43 0.14 -4.75 -6.75
C ALA A 43 -0.40 -5.53 -5.55
N TYR A 44 -1.13 -4.86 -4.65
CA TYR A 44 -1.76 -5.48 -3.49
C TYR A 44 -2.79 -6.51 -3.92
N ASN A 45 -3.68 -6.17 -4.86
CA ASN A 45 -4.72 -7.09 -5.31
C ASN A 45 -4.16 -8.32 -6.00
N ALA A 46 -3.10 -8.18 -6.80
CA ALA A 46 -2.41 -9.30 -7.42
C ALA A 46 -1.70 -10.19 -6.38
N ALA A 47 -0.98 -9.58 -5.43
CA ALA A 47 -0.25 -10.31 -4.39
C ALA A 47 -1.17 -11.04 -3.39
N THR A 48 -2.37 -10.51 -3.17
CA THR A 48 -3.33 -11.05 -2.20
C THR A 48 -4.50 -11.79 -2.87
N GLU A 49 -4.47 -11.97 -4.18
CA GLU A 49 -5.55 -12.62 -4.93
C GLU A 49 -5.86 -14.04 -4.44
N SER A 50 -4.82 -14.81 -4.10
CA SER A 50 -4.94 -16.17 -3.56
C SER A 50 -5.55 -16.24 -2.16
N GLN A 51 -5.65 -15.11 -1.47
CA GLN A 51 -6.14 -15.00 -0.09
C GLN A 51 -7.45 -14.21 0.01
N LYS A 52 -8.13 -14.00 -1.13
CA LYS A 52 -9.44 -13.33 -1.23
C LYS A 52 -10.39 -13.84 -0.13
N GLY A 53 -11.06 -12.90 0.53
CA GLY A 53 -11.97 -13.18 1.65
C GLY A 53 -11.35 -12.99 3.05
N GLN A 54 -10.04 -12.75 3.15
CA GLN A 54 -9.36 -12.42 4.40
C GLN A 54 -8.95 -10.94 4.46
N ILE A 55 -8.84 -10.38 5.66
CA ILE A 55 -8.26 -9.05 5.88
C ILE A 55 -6.76 -9.23 6.09
N ILE A 56 -5.95 -8.64 5.23
CA ILE A 56 -4.49 -8.72 5.30
C ILE A 56 -3.94 -7.36 5.73
N PRO A 57 -3.17 -7.30 6.83
CA PRO A 57 -2.44 -6.09 7.19
C PRO A 57 -1.28 -5.88 6.23
N VAL A 58 -1.07 -4.65 5.80
CA VAL A 58 0.04 -4.23 4.93
C VAL A 58 0.80 -3.09 5.59
N GLU A 59 2.13 -3.21 5.56
CA GLU A 59 3.06 -2.18 6.00
C GLU A 59 3.79 -1.63 4.77
N ILE A 60 3.70 -0.32 4.59
CA ILE A 60 4.23 0.40 3.43
C ILE A 60 5.31 1.32 3.96
N THR A 61 6.54 1.09 3.51
CA THR A 61 7.67 1.96 3.82
C THR A 61 7.82 2.96 2.69
N VAL A 62 7.70 4.24 3.01
CA VAL A 62 7.88 5.34 2.07
C VAL A 62 9.32 5.81 2.15
N TYR A 63 9.93 6.04 0.99
CA TYR A 63 11.30 6.50 0.87
C TYR A 63 11.33 7.86 0.15
N GLU A 64 12.28 8.70 0.52
CA GLU A 64 12.66 9.97 -0.14
C GLU A 64 13.39 9.73 -1.48
#